data_AF-A0A8I2K739-F1
#
_entry.id   AF-A0A8I2K739-F1
#
_cell.length_a   1.000
_cell.length_b   1.000
_cell.length_c   1.000
_cell.angle_alpha   90.00
_cell.angle_beta   90.00
_cell.angle_gamma   90.00
#
_symmetry.space_group_name_H-M   'P 1'
#
loop_
_entity.id
_entity.type
_entity.pdbx_description
1 polymer ?
#
loop_
_entity_poly.entity_id
_entity_poly.type
_entity_poly.pdbx_seq_one_letter_code
_entity_poly.pdbx_strand_id
1 'polypeptide(L)'
;LFYFAKDLYSWLAAPLLVHLATDGSMIATEVAAPFLTPLKLTMFIALFLAMPYLLYQAWAFIAPGLYKNEQRFALPLLVSSIILFYTGIA
;
A
#
# COMPACT_ATOMS: atom_id res chain seq x y z
N LEU A 1 8.95 3.94 8.35
CA LEU A 1 8.24 2.64 8.39
C LEU A 1 9.15 1.45 8.70
N PHE A 2 10.40 1.41 8.22
CA PHE A 2 11.31 0.28 8.45
C PHE A 2 11.55 -0.10 9.93
N TYR A 3 11.62 0.89 10.83
CA TYR A 3 11.73 0.64 12.28
C TYR A 3 10.55 -0.17 12.86
N PHE A 4 9.34 0.08 12.34
CA PHE A 4 8.10 -0.57 12.79
C PHE A 4 7.79 -1.87 12.02
N ALA A 5 8.72 -2.37 11.20
CA ALA A 5 8.48 -3.50 10.32
C ALA A 5 8.10 -4.78 11.07
N LYS A 6 8.76 -5.03 12.21
CA LYS A 6 8.49 -6.20 13.05
C LYS A 6 7.11 -6.12 13.71
N ASP A 7 6.73 -4.93 14.19
CA ASP A 7 5.45 -4.71 14.85
C ASP A 7 4.28 -4.77 13.87
N LEU A 8 4.46 -4.23 12.67
CA LEU A 8 3.48 -4.33 11.59
C LEU A 8 3.31 -5.78 11.11
N TYR A 9 4.42 -6.52 11.01
CA TYR A 9 4.39 -7.92 10.65
C TYR A 9 3.70 -8.79 11.71
N SER A 10 4.01 -8.59 12.99
CA SER A 10 3.37 -9.36 14.08
C SER A 10 1.87 -9.07 14.17
N TRP A 11 1.45 -7.82 13.97
CA TRP A 11 0.04 -7.44 13.91
C TRP A 11 -0.69 -8.09 12.73
N LEU A 12 -0.08 -8.09 11.54
CA LEU A 12 -0.66 -8.74 10.36
C LEU A 12 -0.67 -10.28 10.47
N ALA A 13 0.33 -10.86 11.12
CA ALA A 13 0.43 -12.30 11.32
C ALA A 13 -0.53 -12.83 12.40
N ALA A 14 -0.95 -11.98 13.36
CA ALA A 14 -1.87 -12.36 14.44
C ALA A 14 -3.19 -13.02 13.96
N PRO A 15 -3.97 -12.46 13.01
CA PRO A 15 -5.18 -13.11 12.52
C PRO A 15 -4.89 -14.40 11.75
N LEU A 16 -3.74 -14.50 11.08
CA LEU A 16 -3.34 -15.70 10.35
C LEU A 16 -3.01 -16.85 11.32
N LEU A 17 -2.36 -16.56 12.44
CA LEU A 17 -2.07 -17.54 13.50
C LEU A 17 -3.35 -18.07 14.17
N VAL A 18 -4.40 -17.25 14.26
CA VAL A 18 -5.70 -17.67 14.82
C VAL A 18 -6.44 -18.66 13.90
N HIS A 19 -6.22 -18.57 12.59
CA HIS A 19 -6.87 -19.43 11.59
C HIS A 19 -5.97 -20.60 11.11
N LEU A 20 -4.70 -20.60 11.50
CA LEU A 20 -3.80 -21.74 11.32
C LEU A 20 -4.19 -22.83 12.32
N ALA A 21 -4.26 -24.09 11.85
CA ALA A 21 -4.58 -25.24 12.69
C ALA A 21 -3.70 -25.27 13.95
N THR A 22 -4.20 -25.87 15.03
CA THR A 22 -3.69 -25.82 16.41
C THR A 22 -2.19 -26.14 16.62
N ASP A 23 -1.48 -26.65 15.59
CA ASP A 23 -0.03 -26.95 15.54
C ASP A 23 0.70 -26.34 14.31
N GLY A 24 0.08 -25.38 13.61
CA GLY A 24 0.59 -24.76 12.38
C GLY A 24 1.69 -23.72 12.67
N SER A 25 2.95 -24.14 12.59
CA SER A 25 4.12 -23.25 12.66
C SER A 25 4.30 -22.47 11.35
N MET A 26 4.44 -21.14 11.43
CA MET A 26 4.91 -20.33 10.31
C MET A 26 6.38 -20.63 10.02
N ILE A 27 6.64 -21.39 8.96
CA ILE A 27 7.99 -21.73 8.52
C ILE A 27 8.50 -20.72 7.49
N ALA A 28 9.71 -20.22 7.71
CA ALA A 28 10.46 -19.48 6.70
C ALA A 28 10.93 -20.46 5.62
N THR A 29 10.29 -20.44 4.45
CA THR A 29 10.65 -21.29 3.31
C THR A 29 11.97 -20.88 2.66
N GLU A 30 12.41 -19.64 2.88
CA GLU A 30 13.66 -19.09 2.35
C GLU A 30 14.56 -18.59 3.48
N VAL A 31 15.88 -18.70 3.29
CA VAL A 31 16.91 -18.26 4.27
C VAL A 31 16.80 -16.77 4.59
N ALA A 32 16.42 -15.96 3.59
CA ALA A 32 16.25 -14.52 3.74
C ALA A 32 14.84 -14.09 4.17
N ALA A 33 13.88 -15.02 4.28
CA ALA A 33 12.49 -14.70 4.62
C ALA A 33 12.31 -13.93 5.94
N PRO A 34 13.05 -14.20 7.04
CA PRO A 34 12.89 -13.45 8.29
C PRO A 34 13.22 -11.95 8.16
N PHE A 35 14.04 -11.59 7.17
CA PHE A 35 14.42 -10.21 6.89
C PHE A 35 13.59 -9.58 5.76
N LEU A 36 13.43 -10.30 4.64
CA LEU A 36 12.74 -9.79 3.46
C LEU A 36 11.22 -9.66 3.66
N THR A 37 10.60 -10.52 4.47
CA THR A 37 9.14 -10.50 4.64
C THR A 37 8.66 -9.23 5.34
N PRO A 38 9.21 -8.83 6.51
CA PRO A 38 8.83 -7.56 7.13
C PRO A 38 9.22 -6.34 6.27
N LEU A 39 10.35 -6.42 5.56
CA LEU A 39 10.80 -5.36 4.66
C LEU A 39 9.78 -5.16 3.51
N LYS A 40 9.43 -6.22 2.77
CA LYS A 40 8.45 -6.17 1.68
C LYS A 40 7.11 -5.63 2.18
N LEU A 41 6.65 -6.09 3.34
CA LEU A 41 5.41 -5.60 3.94
C LEU A 41 5.46 -4.08 4.18
N THR A 42 6.51 -3.59 4.84
CA THR A 42 6.63 -2.14 5.08
C THR A 42 6.76 -1.32 3.81
N MET A 43 7.37 -1.87 2.75
CA MET A 43 7.42 -1.22 1.45
C MET A 43 6.01 -1.06 0.85
N PHE A 44 5.17 -2.08 0.89
CA PHE A 44 3.78 -1.97 0.40
C PHE A 44 2.96 -0.98 1.22
N ILE A 45 3.08 -1.01 2.55
CA ILE A 45 2.41 -0.04 3.42
C ILE A 45 2.89 1.38 3.10
N ALA A 46 4.19 1.59 2.94
CA ALA A 46 4.75 2.90 2.56
C ALA A 46 4.22 3.37 1.20
N LEU A 47 4.11 2.45 0.23
CA LEU A 47 3.55 2.75 -1.08
C LEU A 47 2.09 3.21 -0.97
N PHE A 48 1.25 2.49 -0.21
CA PHE A 48 -0.14 2.86 0.01
C PHE A 48 -0.30 4.22 0.72
N LEU A 49 0.58 4.55 1.67
CA LEU A 49 0.61 5.89 2.26
C LEU A 49 1.06 6.96 1.25
N ALA A 50 1.94 6.62 0.31
CA ALA A 50 2.40 7.53 -0.74
C ALA A 50 1.41 7.69 -1.91
N MET A 51 0.40 6.83 -2.03
CA MET A 51 -0.54 6.83 -3.16
C MET A 51 -1.25 8.17 -3.43
N PRO A 52 -1.71 8.96 -2.43
CA PRO A 52 -2.30 10.27 -2.69
C PRO A 52 -1.34 11.22 -3.41
N TYR A 53 -0.06 11.19 -3.01
CA TYR A 53 0.98 11.98 -3.63
C TYR A 53 1.33 11.46 -5.03
N LEU A 54 1.44 10.15 -5.21
CA LEU A 54 1.70 9.54 -6.51
C LEU A 54 0.59 9.81 -7.52
N LEU A 55 -0.68 9.70 -7.09
CA LEU A 55 -1.84 10.03 -7.93
C LEU A 55 -1.85 11.52 -8.28
N TYR A 56 -1.54 12.40 -7.33
CA TYR A 56 -1.37 13.82 -7.62
C TYR A 56 -0.26 14.08 -8.63
N GLN A 57 0.90 13.45 -8.46
CA GLN A 57 2.03 13.64 -9.34
C GLN A 57 1.77 13.09 -10.75
N ALA A 58 1.06 11.96 -10.86
CA ALA A 58 0.62 11.39 -12.13
C ALA A 58 -0.34 12.34 -12.86
N TRP A 59 -1.33 12.90 -12.17
CA TRP A 59 -2.23 13.90 -12.74
C TRP A 59 -1.53 15.22 -13.05
N ALA A 60 -0.59 15.66 -12.23
CA ALA A 60 0.22 16.86 -12.46
C ALA A 60 1.12 16.72 -13.69
N PHE A 61 1.53 15.51 -14.05
CA PHE A 61 2.24 15.21 -15.30
C PHE A 61 1.30 15.26 -16.53
N ILE A 62 0.05 14.83 -16.38
CA ILE A 62 -0.96 14.83 -17.46
C ILE A 62 -1.55 16.22 -17.70
N ALA A 63 -1.82 16.98 -16.63
CA ALA A 63 -2.44 18.31 -16.66
C ALA A 63 -1.78 19.33 -17.64
N PRO A 64 -0.43 19.44 -17.77
CA PRO A 64 0.18 20.36 -18.72
C PRO A 64 -0.03 19.97 -20.19
N GLY A 65 -0.37 18.70 -20.47
CA GLY A 65 -0.73 18.23 -21.82
C GLY A 65 -2.21 18.42 -22.16
N LEU A 66 -3.04 18.88 -21.22
CA LEU A 66 -4.49 18.99 -21.37
C LEU A 66 -4.93 20.44 -21.66
N TYR A 67 -5.99 20.61 -22.45
CA TYR A 67 -6.53 21.94 -22.72
C TYR A 67 -7.00 22.62 -21.43
N LYS A 68 -6.85 23.95 -21.34
CA LYS A 68 -7.19 24.75 -20.14
C LYS A 68 -8.63 24.53 -19.63
N ASN A 69 -9.56 24.21 -20.53
CA ASN A 69 -10.95 23.89 -20.17
C ASN A 69 -11.16 22.46 -19.63
N GLU A 70 -10.23 21.55 -19.89
CA GLU A 70 -10.31 20.14 -19.45
C GLU A 70 -9.59 19.91 -18.11
N GLN A 71 -8.64 20.78 -17.73
CA GLN A 71 -7.97 20.75 -16.43
C GLN A 71 -8.96 20.78 -15.24
N ARG A 72 -10.13 21.38 -15.39
CA ARG A 72 -11.17 21.40 -14.34
C ARG A 72 -11.74 20.01 -14.01
N PHE A 73 -11.70 19.07 -14.96
CA PHE A 73 -12.17 17.69 -14.76
C PHE A 73 -11.10 16.79 -14.15
N ALA A 74 -9.82 17.18 -14.23
CA ALA A 74 -8.72 16.44 -13.62
C ALA A 74 -8.82 16.43 -12.08
N LEU A 75 -9.28 17.53 -11.47
CA LEU A 75 -9.48 17.66 -10.02
C LEU A 75 -10.50 16.68 -9.43
N PRO A 76 -11.78 16.65 -9.88
CA PRO A 76 -12.76 15.70 -9.37
C PRO A 76 -12.39 14.25 -9.68
N LEU A 77 -11.71 14.00 -10.80
CA LEU A 77 -11.23 12.67 -11.15
C LEU A 77 -10.11 12.19 -10.22
N LEU A 78 -9.14 13.06 -9.89
CA LEU A 78 -8.09 12.77 -8.91
C LEU A 78 -8.67 12.44 -7.53
N VAL A 79 -9.62 13.24 -7.05
CA VAL A 79 -10.27 12.99 -5.75
C VAL A 79 -11.03 11.67 -5.79
N SER A 80 -11.74 11.39 -6.88
CA SER A 80 -12.44 10.11 -7.06
C SER A 80 -11.47 8.93 -7.09
N SER A 81 -10.31 9.05 -7.75
CA SER A 81 -9.26 8.01 -7.76
C SER A 81 -8.72 7.73 -6.37
N ILE A 82 -8.48 8.75 -5.54
CA ILE A 82 -8.02 8.57 -4.16
C ILE A 82 -9.09 7.84 -3.34
N ILE A 83 -10.36 8.25 -3.45
CA ILE A 83 -11.47 7.60 -2.75
C ILE A 83 -11.60 6.14 -3.19
N LEU A 84 -11.67 5.88 -4.50
CA LEU A 84 -11.75 4.52 -5.05
C LEU A 84 -10.59 3.64 -4.61
N PHE A 85 -9.37 4.19 -4.53
CA PHE A 85 -8.20 3.47 -4.10
C PHE A 85 -8.33 2.98 -2.65
N TYR A 86 -8.71 3.88 -1.73
CA TYR A 86 -8.90 3.50 -0.33
C TYR A 86 -10.11 2.60 -0.10
N THR A 87 -11.21 2.81 -0.84
CA THR A 87 -12.38 1.91 -0.82
C THR A 87 -12.04 0.52 -1.31
N GLY A 88 -11.10 0.37 -2.26
CA GLY A 88 -10.64 -0.94 -2.73
C GLY A 88 -9.66 -1.65 -1.79
N ILE A 89 -9.02 -0.93 -0.86
CA ILE A 89 -8.13 -1.51 0.16
C ILE A 89 -8.92 -2.03 1.37
N ALA A 90 -10.01 -1.36 1.71
CA ALA A 90 -10.89 -1.70 2.83
C ALA A 90 -11.61 -3.03 2.60
#